data_AF-A0A9D4FTR9-F1
#
_entry.id   AF-A0A9D4FTR9-F1
#
_cell.length_a   1.000
_cell.length_b   1.000
_cell.length_c   1.000
_cell.angle_alpha   90.00
_cell.angle_beta   90.00
_cell.angle_gamma   90.00
#
_symmetry.space_group_name_H-M   'P 1'
#
loop_
_entity.id
_entity.type
_entity.pdbx_description
1 polymer ?
#
loop_
_entity_poly.entity_id
_entity_poly.type
_entity_poly.pdbx_seq_one_letter_code
_entity_poly.pdbx_strand_id
1 'polypeptide(L)'
;MLKGKVNPARAHFGPQPMFSKEEEAHLVEHINTMAECGYGYGRAEGVTMASEYAVYLEKRTHPLLLKWFRGFMLRWTKLKVFKPRGLELQRTKAINMESVTRYYTELGSILDKYCLKNKPERVYNIDEKGLSTSHTPY
;
A
#
# COMPACT_ATOMS: atom_id res chain seq x y z
N MET A 1 -38.06 32.91 -28.08
CA MET A 1 -37.56 32.18 -26.90
C MET A 1 -36.79 30.94 -27.38
N LEU A 2 -35.46 30.97 -27.34
CA LEU A 2 -34.61 29.83 -27.71
C LEU A 2 -34.44 28.93 -26.48
N LYS A 3 -35.14 27.79 -26.44
CA LYS A 3 -34.93 26.74 -25.42
C LYS A 3 -33.65 25.99 -25.75
N GLY A 4 -32.54 26.40 -25.13
CA GLY A 4 -31.29 25.66 -25.14
C GLY A 4 -31.46 24.32 -24.42
N LYS A 5 -31.33 23.21 -25.15
CA LYS A 5 -31.31 21.86 -24.57
C LYS A 5 -29.97 21.64 -23.89
N VAL A 6 -29.86 21.93 -22.60
CA VAL A 6 -28.71 21.49 -21.81
C VAL A 6 -28.98 20.06 -21.38
N ASN A 7 -28.12 19.13 -21.83
CA ASN A 7 -28.21 17.72 -21.46
C ASN A 7 -27.78 17.56 -19.98
N PRO A 8 -28.68 17.20 -19.04
CA PRO A 8 -28.38 17.16 -17.60
C PRO A 8 -27.35 16.08 -17.23
N ALA A 9 -27.03 15.14 -18.13
CA ALA A 9 -26.06 14.08 -17.89
C ALA A 9 -24.58 14.54 -17.98
N ARG A 10 -24.31 15.78 -18.38
CA ARG A 10 -22.94 16.33 -18.53
C ARG A 10 -22.58 17.44 -17.54
N ALA A 11 -23.49 17.79 -16.63
CA ALA A 11 -23.26 18.87 -15.68
C ALA A 11 -22.54 18.36 -14.41
N HIS A 12 -21.29 17.94 -14.53
CA HIS A 12 -20.39 17.91 -13.37
C HIS A 12 -19.80 19.31 -13.19
N PHE A 13 -20.31 20.05 -12.21
CA PHE A 13 -19.71 21.33 -11.81
C PHE A 13 -18.43 21.05 -11.02
N GLY A 14 -17.31 21.01 -11.74
CA GLY A 14 -15.96 20.88 -11.20
C GLY A 14 -14.93 20.69 -12.31
N PRO A 15 -13.66 21.07 -12.09
CA PRO A 15 -12.60 20.77 -13.04
C PRO A 15 -12.52 19.26 -13.29
N GLN A 16 -12.26 18.86 -14.52
CA GLN A 16 -12.12 17.44 -14.85
C GLN A 16 -10.99 16.81 -14.02
N PRO A 17 -11.20 15.59 -13.49
CA PRO A 17 -10.14 14.86 -12.83
C PRO A 17 -8.92 14.72 -13.77
N MET A 18 -7.71 14.77 -13.20
CA MET A 18 -6.48 14.65 -13.98
C MET A 18 -6.34 13.26 -14.62
N PHE A 19 -6.76 12.23 -13.89
CA PHE A 19 -6.84 10.87 -14.41
C PHE A 19 -8.21 10.62 -15.04
N SER A 20 -8.23 9.84 -16.12
CA SER A 20 -9.48 9.29 -16.64
C SER A 20 -10.06 8.28 -15.65
N LYS A 21 -11.33 7.89 -15.87
CA LYS A 21 -11.97 6.90 -15.00
C LYS A 21 -11.26 5.55 -15.09
N GLU A 22 -10.74 5.22 -16.27
CA GLU A 22 -10.01 3.98 -16.56
C GLU A 22 -8.64 3.97 -15.85
N GLU A 23 -7.91 5.09 -15.90
CA GLU A 23 -6.63 5.24 -15.19
C GLU A 23 -6.81 5.19 -13.67
N GLU A 24 -7.88 5.80 -13.14
CA GLU A 24 -8.21 5.66 -11.73
C GLU A 24 -8.61 4.23 -11.37
N ALA A 25 -9.27 3.51 -12.28
CA ALA A 25 -9.62 2.10 -12.07
C ALA A 25 -8.35 1.22 -11.97
N HIS A 26 -7.33 1.48 -12.79
CA HIS A 26 -6.04 0.78 -12.69
C HIS A 26 -5.36 1.04 -11.33
N LEU A 27 -5.39 2.27 -10.83
CA LEU A 27 -4.88 2.58 -9.48
C LEU A 27 -5.67 1.83 -8.40
N VAL A 28 -7.00 1.76 -8.53
CA VAL A 28 -7.87 1.02 -7.59
C VAL A 28 -7.57 -0.48 -7.61
N GLU A 29 -7.44 -1.08 -8.78
CA GLU A 29 -7.09 -2.48 -8.96
C GLU A 29 -5.74 -2.78 -8.30
N HIS A 30 -4.72 -1.97 -8.59
CA HIS A 30 -3.39 -2.10 -7.97
C HIS A 30 -3.46 -2.02 -6.43
N ILE A 31 -4.20 -1.05 -5.88
CA ILE A 31 -4.37 -0.90 -4.43
C ILE A 31 -5.04 -2.15 -3.82
N ASN A 32 -6.05 -2.72 -4.49
CA ASN A 32 -6.72 -3.91 -4.00
C ASN A 32 -5.81 -5.15 -4.05
N THR A 33 -5.10 -5.36 -5.16
CA THR A 33 -4.13 -6.46 -5.30
C THR A 33 -3.06 -6.40 -4.23
N MET A 34 -2.51 -5.22 -3.97
CA MET A 34 -1.51 -5.05 -2.92
C MET A 34 -2.10 -5.28 -1.53
N ALA A 35 -3.35 -4.87 -1.29
CA ALA A 35 -4.04 -5.15 -0.03
C ALA A 35 -4.28 -6.66 0.18
N GLU A 36 -4.61 -7.41 -0.88
CA GLU A 36 -4.72 -8.88 -0.85
C GLU A 36 -3.36 -9.54 -0.51
N CYS A 37 -2.26 -8.97 -1.01
CA CYS A 37 -0.91 -9.37 -0.65
C CYS A 37 -0.47 -8.93 0.76
N GLY A 38 -1.36 -8.33 1.56
CA GLY A 38 -1.06 -7.85 2.92
C GLY A 38 -0.26 -6.55 2.95
N TYR A 39 -0.19 -5.82 1.84
CA TYR A 39 0.45 -4.52 1.70
C TYR A 39 -0.60 -3.40 1.63
N GLY A 40 -0.80 -2.70 2.73
CA GLY A 40 -1.67 -1.53 2.78
C GLY A 40 -0.95 -0.25 2.40
N TYR A 41 -1.60 0.59 1.60
CA TYR A 41 -1.11 1.95 1.33
C TYR A 41 -1.67 2.96 2.33
N GLY A 42 -0.77 3.66 3.01
CA GLY A 42 -1.10 4.88 3.72
C GLY A 42 -1.47 6.02 2.75
N ARG A 43 -2.06 7.10 3.27
CA ARG A 43 -2.49 8.25 2.46
C ARG A 43 -1.33 8.90 1.70
N ALA A 44 -0.17 9.04 2.33
CA ALA A 44 1.01 9.62 1.70
C ALA A 44 1.56 8.70 0.60
N GLU A 45 1.62 7.39 0.86
CA GLU A 45 2.12 6.40 -0.10
C GLU A 45 1.21 6.28 -1.31
N GLY A 46 -0.12 6.30 -1.11
CA GLY A 46 -1.08 6.35 -2.21
C GLY A 46 -0.95 7.62 -3.06
N VAL A 47 -0.58 8.76 -2.46
CA VAL A 47 -0.27 9.99 -3.21
C VAL A 47 1.05 9.85 -3.97
N THR A 48 2.08 9.25 -3.37
CA THR A 48 3.38 9.02 -4.03
C THR A 48 3.21 8.10 -5.24
N MET A 49 2.57 6.94 -5.07
CA MET A 49 2.28 6.00 -6.16
C MET A 49 1.49 6.67 -7.29
N ALA A 50 0.44 7.40 -6.96
CA ALA A 50 -0.33 8.12 -7.97
C ALA A 50 0.48 9.24 -8.65
N SER A 51 1.45 9.84 -7.96
CA SER A 51 2.35 10.83 -8.55
C SER A 51 3.30 10.19 -9.57
N GLU A 52 3.89 9.05 -9.22
CA GLU A 52 4.75 8.27 -10.12
C GLU A 52 3.98 7.83 -11.36
N TYR A 53 2.74 7.36 -11.18
CA TYR A 53 1.86 6.99 -12.29
C TYR A 53 1.49 8.20 -13.17
N ALA A 54 1.27 9.38 -12.58
CA ALA A 54 1.01 10.60 -13.34
C ALA A 54 2.21 11.07 -14.16
N VAL A 55 3.43 10.88 -13.65
CA VAL A 55 4.68 11.15 -14.36
C VAL A 55 4.86 10.15 -15.50
N TYR A 56 4.59 8.87 -15.25
CA TYR A 56 4.66 7.82 -16.27
C TYR A 56 3.70 8.08 -17.44
N LEU A 57 2.48 8.57 -17.16
CA LEU A 57 1.51 8.95 -18.18
C LEU A 57 1.77 10.36 -18.80
N GLU A 58 2.87 11.01 -18.44
CA GLU A 58 3.24 12.36 -18.88
C GLU A 58 2.18 13.44 -18.58
N LYS A 59 1.28 13.19 -17.62
CA LYS A 59 0.19 14.11 -17.24
C LYS A 59 0.64 15.18 -16.24
N ARG A 60 1.73 14.92 -15.53
CA ARG A 60 2.35 15.85 -14.59
C ARG A 60 3.83 15.59 -14.44
N THR A 61 4.55 16.65 -14.13
CA THR A 61 5.96 16.62 -13.71
C THR A 61 6.13 16.77 -12.20
N HIS A 62 5.12 17.27 -11.50
CA HIS A 62 5.17 17.53 -10.07
C HIS A 62 4.28 16.58 -9.27
N PRO A 63 4.67 16.23 -8.03
CA PRO A 63 3.90 15.34 -7.18
C PRO A 63 2.45 15.81 -6.97
N LEU A 64 1.55 14.84 -6.85
CA LEU A 64 0.19 15.07 -6.40
C LEU A 64 0.21 15.47 -4.92
N LEU A 65 -0.82 16.23 -4.53
CA LEU A 65 -1.01 16.64 -3.14
C LEU A 65 -2.09 15.77 -2.48
N LEU A 66 -2.10 15.73 -1.14
CA LEU A 66 -3.16 15.09 -0.36
C LEU A 66 -4.58 15.56 -0.74
N LYS A 67 -4.72 16.76 -1.28
CA LYS A 67 -5.98 17.28 -1.83
C LYS A 67 -6.53 16.40 -2.96
N TRP A 68 -5.66 15.92 -3.85
CA TRP A 68 -6.06 15.00 -4.92
C TRP A 68 -6.59 13.68 -4.33
N PHE A 69 -5.89 13.12 -3.34
CA PHE A 69 -6.27 11.86 -2.69
C PHE A 69 -7.66 11.94 -2.06
N ARG A 70 -8.00 13.07 -1.42
CA ARG A 70 -9.37 13.28 -0.88
C ARG A 70 -10.41 13.21 -2.00
N GLY A 71 -10.16 13.85 -3.14
CA GLY A 71 -11.07 13.80 -4.29
C GLY A 71 -11.18 12.39 -4.89
N PHE A 72 -10.06 11.66 -4.98
CA PHE A 72 -10.01 10.28 -5.45
C PHE A 72 -10.85 9.35 -4.56
N MET A 73 -10.71 9.45 -3.24
CA MET A 73 -11.50 8.68 -2.28
C MET A 73 -13.00 9.01 -2.34
N LEU A 74 -13.38 10.25 -2.67
CA LEU A 74 -14.78 10.64 -2.87
C LEU A 74 -15.36 10.05 -4.16
N ARG A 75 -14.55 9.86 -5.20
CA ARG A 75 -14.98 9.19 -6.45
C ARG A 75 -15.07 7.67 -6.26
N TRP A 76 -14.15 7.09 -5.50
CA TRP A 76 -14.06 5.65 -5.25
C TRP A 76 -14.45 5.31 -3.81
N THR A 77 -15.70 5.59 -3.44
CA THR A 77 -16.19 5.42 -2.05
C THR A 77 -16.17 3.98 -1.54
N LYS A 78 -16.15 2.99 -2.45
CA LYS A 78 -16.01 1.56 -2.11
C LYS A 78 -14.57 1.19 -1.73
N LEU A 79 -13.57 1.98 -2.11
CA LEU A 79 -12.19 1.77 -1.74
C LEU A 79 -12.02 2.08 -0.25
N LYS A 80 -11.61 1.08 0.53
CA LYS A 80 -11.28 1.29 1.94
C LYS A 80 -9.80 1.64 2.04
N VAL A 81 -9.47 2.77 2.67
CA VAL A 81 -8.07 3.06 3.03
C VAL A 81 -7.65 2.01 4.05
N PHE A 82 -6.81 1.07 3.63
CA PHE A 82 -6.23 0.08 4.51
C PHE A 82 -5.16 0.78 5.34
N LYS A 83 -5.42 1.03 6.62
CA LYS A 83 -4.36 1.40 7.57
C LYS A 83 -3.79 0.08 8.10
N PRO A 84 -2.65 -0.40 7.58
CA PRO A 84 -2.04 -1.61 8.12
C PRO A 84 -1.65 -1.36 9.58
N ARG A 85 -1.77 -2.38 10.44
CA ARG A 85 -1.27 -2.28 11.80
C ARG A 85 0.25 -2.07 11.72
N GLY A 86 0.80 -1.19 12.57
CA GLY A 86 2.19 -0.73 12.43
C GLY A 86 3.22 -1.86 12.31
N LEU A 87 3.01 -2.95 13.04
CA LEU A 87 3.88 -4.13 13.00
C LEU A 87 3.71 -4.97 11.72
N GLU A 88 2.48 -5.10 11.21
CA GLU A 88 2.19 -5.82 9.96
C GLU A 88 2.82 -5.10 8.76
N LEU A 89 2.74 -3.76 8.72
CA LEU A 89 3.36 -2.96 7.67
C LEU A 89 4.88 -3.13 7.62
N GLN A 90 5.56 -3.08 8.77
CA GLN A 90 7.01 -3.24 8.84
C GLN A 90 7.42 -4.65 8.39
N ARG A 91 6.66 -5.68 8.77
CA ARG A 91 6.89 -7.05 8.32
C ARG A 91 6.70 -7.19 6.82
N THR A 92 5.60 -6.69 6.25
CA THR A 92 5.39 -6.76 4.80
C THR A 92 6.46 -5.98 4.03
N LYS A 93 6.92 -4.83 4.55
CA LYS A 93 8.02 -4.04 3.94
C LYS A 93 9.38 -4.73 4.03
N ALA A 94 9.64 -5.45 5.11
CA ALA A 94 10.87 -6.22 5.28
C ALA A 94 10.91 -7.48 4.39
N ILE A 95 9.74 -7.95 3.94
CA ILE A 95 9.61 -9.06 2.99
C ILE A 95 9.77 -8.50 1.57
N ASN A 96 11.01 -8.45 1.09
CA ASN A 96 11.32 -8.27 -0.33
C ASN A 96 12.14 -9.46 -0.85
N MET A 97 12.16 -9.67 -2.17
CA MET A 97 12.80 -10.82 -2.79
C MET A 97 14.26 -10.98 -2.34
N GLU A 98 15.01 -9.88 -2.30
CA GLU A 98 16.42 -9.88 -1.87
C GLU A 98 16.57 -10.31 -0.41
N SER A 99 15.75 -9.77 0.49
CA SER A 99 15.80 -10.05 1.92
C SER A 99 15.40 -11.48 2.23
N VAL A 100 14.37 -11.99 1.54
CA VAL A 100 13.94 -13.39 1.65
C VAL A 100 15.03 -14.33 1.11
N THR A 101 15.62 -14.00 -0.04
CA THR A 101 16.69 -14.80 -0.64
C THR A 101 17.89 -14.84 0.29
N ARG A 102 18.37 -13.67 0.75
CA ARG A 102 19.49 -13.56 1.68
C ARG A 102 19.23 -14.35 2.95
N TYR A 103 18.06 -14.21 3.56
CA TYR A 103 17.69 -14.94 4.77
C TYR A 103 17.82 -16.46 4.59
N TYR A 104 17.23 -17.03 3.54
CA TYR A 104 17.26 -18.49 3.34
C TYR A 104 18.64 -18.99 2.89
N THR A 105 19.42 -18.19 2.15
CA THR A 105 20.81 -18.51 1.82
C THR A 105 21.67 -18.58 3.07
N GLU A 106 21.60 -17.54 3.92
CA GLU A 106 22.36 -17.48 5.17
C GLU A 106 21.94 -18.60 6.13
N LEU A 107 20.63 -18.80 6.33
CA LEU A 107 20.10 -19.89 7.14
C LEU A 107 20.59 -21.25 6.64
N GLY A 108 20.51 -21.51 5.33
CA GLY A 108 21.01 -22.73 4.73
C GLY A 108 22.49 -22.96 5.02
N SER A 109 23.32 -21.91 4.85
CA SER A 109 24.75 -21.98 5.13
C SER A 109 25.07 -22.30 6.59
N ILE A 110 24.31 -21.73 7.54
CA ILE A 110 24.47 -21.97 8.98
C ILE A 110 24.05 -23.41 9.32
N LEU A 111 22.92 -23.85 8.80
CA LEU A 111 22.42 -25.21 9.01
C LEU A 111 23.39 -26.27 8.47
N ASP A 112 24.05 -26.00 7.33
CA ASP A 112 25.09 -26.86 6.77
C ASP A 112 26.37 -26.82 7.60
N LYS A 113 26.86 -25.62 7.94
CA LYS A 113 28.09 -25.44 8.74
C LYS A 113 28.07 -26.18 10.07
N TYR A 114 26.91 -26.23 10.73
CA TYR A 114 26.75 -26.88 12.04
C TYR A 114 26.04 -28.24 11.97
N CYS A 115 25.78 -28.78 10.78
CA CYS A 115 25.11 -30.07 10.57
C CYS A 115 23.77 -30.18 11.32
N LEU A 116 22.93 -29.14 11.18
CA LEU A 116 21.66 -28.96 11.90
C LEU A 116 20.41 -29.26 11.07
N LYS A 117 20.52 -29.51 9.75
CA LYS A 117 19.37 -29.73 8.85
C LYS A 117 18.34 -30.75 9.34
N ASN A 118 18.78 -31.78 10.05
CA ASN A 118 17.92 -32.85 10.59
C ASN A 118 17.92 -32.88 12.13
N LYS A 119 18.24 -31.76 12.79
CA LYS A 119 18.38 -31.67 14.26
C LYS A 119 17.66 -30.43 14.82
N PRO A 120 16.34 -30.30 14.61
CA PRO A 120 15.57 -29.15 15.09
C PRO A 120 15.64 -28.99 16.61
N GLU A 121 15.84 -30.08 17.36
CA GLU A 121 16.00 -30.09 18.82
C GLU A 121 17.22 -29.30 19.32
N ARG A 122 18.12 -28.91 18.42
CA ARG A 122 19.33 -28.12 18.73
C ARG A 122 19.19 -26.64 18.35
N VAL A 123 18.05 -26.23 17.81
CA VAL A 123 17.78 -24.85 17.40
C VAL A 123 16.83 -24.21 18.41
N TYR A 124 17.33 -23.21 19.12
CA TYR A 124 16.56 -22.49 20.15
C TYR A 124 16.24 -21.09 19.65
N ASN A 125 14.97 -20.70 19.74
CA ASN A 125 14.56 -19.32 19.52
C ASN A 125 14.62 -18.56 20.85
N ILE A 126 15.35 -17.45 20.89
CA ILE A 126 15.44 -16.55 22.03
C ILE A 126 15.00 -15.18 21.54
N ASP A 127 13.92 -14.65 22.12
CA ASP A 127 13.38 -13.32 21.79
C ASP A 127 12.98 -12.58 23.06
N GLU A 128 13.21 -11.27 23.07
CA GLU A 128 12.88 -10.42 24.20
C GLU A 128 11.42 -9.97 24.12
N LYS A 129 10.67 -10.18 25.21
CA LYS A 129 9.30 -9.70 25.32
C LYS A 129 9.25 -8.51 26.28
N GLY A 130 9.01 -7.32 25.74
CA GLY A 130 8.71 -6.13 26.54
C GLY A 130 7.42 -6.31 27.34
N LEU A 131 7.50 -6.14 28.66
CA LEU A 131 6.34 -6.12 29.55
C LEU A 131 5.97 -4.66 29.85
N SER A 132 4.75 -4.26 29.53
CA SER A 132 4.23 -2.93 29.85
C SER A 132 3.56 -2.95 31.22
N THR A 133 4.04 -2.14 32.18
CA THR A 133 3.47 -2.04 33.54
C THR A 133 2.41 -0.94 33.67
N SER A 134 2.15 -0.17 32.61
CA SER A 134 1.10 0.85 32.59
C SER A 134 -0.29 0.22 32.53
N HIS A 135 -0.89 0.03 33.70
CA HIS A 135 -2.32 -0.26 33.86
C HIS A 135 -3.11 1.04 33.64
N THR A 136 -3.79 1.18 32.51
CA THR A 136 -4.90 2.13 32.35
C THR A 136 -6.21 1.37 32.55
N PRO A 137 -6.81 1.39 33.76
CA PRO A 137 -8.19 0.94 33.93
C PRO A 137 -9.14 1.85 33.14
N TYR A 138 -10.25 1.25 32.69
CA TYR A 138 -11.32 1.88 31.92
C TYR A 138 -12.01 3.03 32.67
#